data_AF-A0A2K3N8A4-F1
#
_entry.id   AF-A0A2K3N8A4-F1
#
_cell.length_a   1.000
_cell.length_b   1.000
_cell.length_c   1.000
_cell.angle_alpha   90.00
_cell.angle_beta   90.00
_cell.angle_gamma   90.00
#
_symmetry.space_group_name_H-M   'P 1'
#
loop_
_entity.id
_entity.type
_entity.pdbx_description
1 polymer ?
#
loop_
_entity_poly.entity_id
_entity_poly.type
_entity_poly.pdbx_seq_one_letter_code
_entity_poly.pdbx_strand_id
1 'polypeptide(L)'
;MRAGRNGPLISHLMFADDLLLFGQATDDNMTTVMDVTPKFCKQYARVGDVINKALLDYKEAVINGSFPDVQHSPYKISETDGNGFLNEVQKLGFDKAASAASEAVIRRWLQNQQSDNLVKLPIAPSFFI
;
A
#
# COMPACT_ATOMS: atom_id res chain seq x y z
N MET A 1 2.13 27.21 34.04
CA MET A 1 3.36 27.40 33.25
C MET A 1 3.02 28.27 32.03
N ARG A 2 3.94 29.12 31.57
CA ARG A 2 3.78 29.92 30.34
C ARG A 2 4.81 29.45 29.31
N ALA A 3 4.49 29.52 28.02
CA ALA A 3 5.40 29.09 26.95
C ALA A 3 6.67 29.96 26.82
N GLY A 4 6.70 31.10 27.54
CA GLY A 4 7.84 32.00 27.65
C GLY A 4 7.53 33.16 28.59
N ARG A 5 8.49 34.07 28.78
CA ARG A 5 8.40 35.21 29.72
C ARG A 5 7.13 36.05 29.53
N ASN A 6 6.69 36.24 28.29
CA ASN A 6 5.44 36.90 27.90
C ASN A 6 4.50 35.98 27.10
N GLY A 7 4.73 34.66 27.15
CA GLY A 7 3.92 33.69 26.42
C GLY A 7 2.52 33.53 27.03
N PRO A 8 1.53 33.08 26.23
CA PRO A 8 0.22 32.71 26.76
C PRO A 8 0.38 31.67 27.88
N LEU A 9 -0.59 31.67 28.80
CA LEU A 9 -0.69 30.59 29.78
C LEU A 9 -0.83 29.29 29.00
N ILE A 10 0.13 28.36 29.12
CA ILE A 10 -0.03 27.05 28.49
C ILE A 10 -1.15 26.36 29.26
N SER A 11 -2.32 26.27 28.64
CA SER A 11 -3.43 25.48 29.15
C SER A 11 -3.38 24.05 28.62
N HIS A 12 -2.83 23.85 27.41
CA HIS A 12 -2.79 22.56 26.73
C HIS A 12 -1.44 22.41 26.00
N LEU A 13 -0.64 21.44 26.42
CA LEU A 13 0.57 20.99 25.72
C LEU A 13 0.19 19.74 24.93
N MET A 14 0.29 19.79 23.61
CA MET A 14 -0.03 18.68 22.72
C MET A 14 1.30 18.15 22.16
N PHE A 15 1.72 16.96 22.59
CA PHE A 15 2.81 16.25 21.94
C PHE A 15 2.22 15.40 20.81
N ALA A 16 2.46 15.80 19.57
CA ALA A 16 2.12 14.98 18.41
C ALA A 16 3.02 13.72 18.34
N ASP A 17 4.25 13.82 18.84
CA ASP A 17 5.26 12.76 18.80
C ASP A 17 5.05 11.70 19.91
N ASP A 18 4.40 12.04 21.03
CA ASP A 18 4.03 11.09 22.10
C ASP A 18 3.07 9.99 21.59
N LEU A 19 2.39 10.24 20.46
CA LEU A 19 1.51 9.28 19.78
C LEU A 19 2.23 8.48 18.69
N LEU A 20 3.44 8.87 18.28
CA LEU A 20 4.22 8.27 17.18
C LEU A 20 5.64 7.88 17.63
N LEU A 21 5.75 7.28 18.82
CA LEU A 21 7.01 6.76 19.37
C LEU A 21 7.51 5.53 18.57
N PHE A 22 8.28 5.74 17.50
CA PHE A 22 8.95 4.67 16.75
C PHE A 22 10.47 4.89 16.58
N GLY A 23 11.13 5.38 17.64
CA GLY A 23 12.59 5.53 17.65
C GLY A 23 13.34 4.48 18.48
N GLN A 24 12.77 4.04 19.62
CA GLN A 24 13.46 3.19 20.61
C GLN A 24 12.47 2.64 21.67
N ALA A 25 11.33 2.11 21.24
CA ALA A 25 10.33 1.54 22.16
C ALA A 25 10.74 0.12 22.60
N THR A 26 11.06 -0.06 23.88
CA THR A 26 11.08 -1.37 24.56
C THR A 26 9.71 -1.67 25.14
N ASP A 27 9.41 -2.94 25.44
CA ASP A 27 8.11 -3.35 26.02
C ASP A 27 7.79 -2.61 27.34
N ASP A 28 8.80 -2.40 28.18
CA ASP A 28 8.67 -1.67 29.45
C ASP A 28 8.35 -0.18 29.24
N ASN A 29 9.02 0.45 28.26
CA ASN A 29 8.79 1.85 27.92
C ASN A 29 7.39 2.03 27.31
N MET A 30 6.97 1.12 26.43
CA MET A 30 5.63 1.14 25.84
C MET A 30 4.55 0.98 26.91
N THR A 31 4.72 0.03 27.83
CA THR A 31 3.76 -0.22 28.92
C THR A 31 3.60 1.03 29.79
N THR A 32 4.72 1.64 30.18
CA THR A 32 4.70 2.86 31.00
C THR A 32 4.00 4.01 30.28
N VAL A 33 4.28 4.22 28.99
CA VAL A 33 3.62 5.24 28.17
C VAL A 33 2.12 4.99 28.12
N MET A 34 1.69 3.76 27.82
CA MET A 34 0.27 3.39 27.75
C MET A 34 -0.49 3.60 29.08
N ASP A 35 0.19 3.43 30.22
CA ASP A 35 -0.39 3.66 31.55
C ASP A 35 -0.51 5.15 31.93
N VAL A 36 0.38 6.01 31.41
CA VAL A 36 0.40 7.44 31.76
C VAL A 36 -0.35 8.31 30.76
N THR A 37 -0.34 7.96 29.47
CA THR A 37 -1.00 8.73 28.40
C THR A 37 -2.48 9.03 28.70
N PRO A 38 -3.34 8.09 29.15
CA PRO A 38 -4.75 8.40 29.41
C PRO A 38 -4.97 9.33 30.62
N LYS A 39 -3.96 9.52 31.48
CA LYS A 39 -4.05 10.41 32.66
C LYS A 39 -3.75 11.87 32.32
N PHE A 40 -2.97 12.11 31.27
CA PHE A 40 -2.48 13.45 30.92
C PHE A 40 -2.87 13.90 29.51
N CYS A 41 -3.20 12.97 28.62
CA CYS A 41 -3.55 13.23 27.23
C CYS A 41 -5.01 12.84 26.98
N LYS A 42 -5.74 13.69 26.25
CA LYS A 42 -7.02 13.31 25.68
C LYS A 42 -6.78 12.67 24.30
N GLN A 43 -7.18 11.42 24.14
CA GLN A 43 -7.11 10.74 22.85
C GLN A 43 -8.23 11.24 21.92
N TYR A 44 -7.86 12.00 20.90
CA TYR A 44 -8.82 12.49 19.90
C TYR A 44 -9.03 11.52 18.73
N ALA A 45 -8.03 10.69 18.42
CA ALA A 45 -8.07 9.74 17.32
C ALA A 45 -7.13 8.55 17.56
N ARG A 46 -7.38 7.46 16.83
CA ARG A 46 -6.53 6.25 16.80
C ARG A 46 -5.82 6.15 15.45
N VAL A 47 -4.96 7.13 15.15
CA VAL A 47 -4.29 7.23 13.84
C VAL A 47 -3.48 5.96 13.51
N GLY A 48 -2.85 5.35 14.51
CA GLY A 48 -2.13 4.08 14.37
C GLY A 48 -2.98 2.94 13.81
N ASP A 49 -4.25 2.82 14.25
CA ASP A 49 -5.16 1.80 13.72
C ASP A 49 -5.47 2.04 12.24
N VAL A 50 -5.68 3.31 11.85
CA VAL A 50 -5.98 3.70 10.47
C VAL A 50 -4.80 3.39 9.56
N ILE A 51 -3.58 3.74 10.00
CA ILE A 51 -2.35 3.43 9.27
C ILE A 51 -2.16 1.93 9.14
N ASN A 52 -2.29 1.18 10.25
CA ASN A 52 -2.12 -0.27 10.24
C ASN A 52 -3.12 -0.95 9.29
N LYS A 53 -4.39 -0.53 9.34
CA LYS A 53 -5.41 -1.02 8.40
C LYS A 53 -5.04 -0.73 6.95
N ALA A 54 -4.62 0.50 6.63
CA ALA A 54 -4.23 0.86 5.27
C ALA A 54 -3.06 0.01 4.76
N LEU A 55 -2.08 -0.30 5.63
CA LEU A 55 -0.96 -1.17 5.29
C LEU A 55 -1.39 -2.63 5.06
N LEU A 56 -2.34 -3.14 5.84
CA LEU A 56 -2.90 -4.48 5.64
C LEU A 56 -3.70 -4.55 4.34
N ASP A 57 -4.57 -3.57 4.07
CA ASP A 57 -5.37 -3.51 2.85
C ASP A 57 -4.47 -3.44 1.60
N TYR A 58 -3.39 -2.65 1.66
CA TYR A 58 -2.37 -2.60 0.59
C TYR A 58 -1.66 -3.94 0.41
N LYS A 59 -1.22 -4.57 1.51
CA LYS A 59 -0.55 -5.88 1.47
C LYS A 59 -1.44 -6.92 0.80
N GLU A 60 -2.71 -7.01 1.19
CA GLU A 60 -3.65 -7.95 0.58
C GLU A 60 -3.85 -7.67 -0.91
N ALA A 61 -4.00 -6.39 -1.30
CA ALA A 61 -4.13 -5.98 -2.69
C ALA A 61 -2.90 -6.33 -3.55
N VAL A 62 -1.70 -6.31 -2.98
CA VAL A 62 -0.48 -6.74 -3.66
C VAL A 62 -0.42 -8.27 -3.76
N ILE A 63 -0.72 -8.98 -2.67
CA ILE A 63 -0.65 -10.46 -2.63
C ILE A 63 -1.67 -11.08 -3.59
N ASN A 64 -2.88 -10.54 -3.66
CA ASN A 64 -3.93 -11.04 -4.54
C ASN A 64 -3.80 -10.51 -5.99
N GLY A 65 -2.84 -9.62 -6.26
CA GLY A 65 -2.58 -9.05 -7.57
C GLY A 65 -3.61 -8.03 -8.06
N SER A 66 -4.52 -7.55 -7.21
CA SER A 66 -5.47 -6.48 -7.56
C SER A 66 -4.79 -5.11 -7.66
N PHE A 67 -3.63 -4.95 -7.01
CA PHE A 67 -2.78 -3.78 -7.13
C PHE A 67 -1.36 -4.18 -7.58
N PRO A 68 -0.73 -3.43 -8.51
CA PRO A 68 -1.29 -2.27 -9.23
C PRO A 68 -2.29 -2.69 -10.32
N ASP A 69 -3.38 -1.93 -10.43
CA ASP A 69 -4.38 -2.12 -11.47
C ASP A 69 -3.96 -1.43 -12.80
N VAL A 70 -4.88 -1.37 -13.77
CA VAL A 70 -4.63 -0.75 -15.08
C VAL A 70 -4.38 0.77 -14.96
N GLN A 71 -5.07 1.46 -14.05
CA GLN A 71 -4.93 2.91 -13.87
C GLN A 71 -3.58 3.28 -13.23
N HIS A 72 -3.06 2.39 -12.38
CA HIS A 72 -1.77 2.56 -11.70
C HIS A 72 -0.60 1.89 -12.45
N SER A 73 -0.86 1.31 -13.63
CA SER A 73 0.15 0.69 -14.51
C SER A 73 0.13 1.27 -15.93
N PRO A 74 0.33 2.60 -16.11
CA PRO A 74 0.21 3.23 -17.42
C PRO A 74 1.35 2.85 -18.39
N TYR A 75 2.50 2.43 -17.85
CA TYR A 75 3.67 2.05 -18.64
C TYR A 75 3.64 0.57 -18.96
N LYS A 76 3.75 0.25 -20.26
CA LYS A 76 3.90 -1.12 -20.76
C LYS A 76 5.30 -1.26 -21.35
N ILE A 77 6.01 -2.30 -20.93
CA ILE A 77 7.23 -2.71 -21.62
C ILE A 77 6.86 -3.27 -22.98
N SER A 78 7.59 -2.89 -24.03
CA SER A 78 7.39 -3.45 -25.36
C SER A 78 7.82 -4.93 -25.38
N GLU A 79 7.31 -5.72 -26.33
CA GLU A 79 7.75 -7.11 -26.46
C GLU A 79 9.26 -7.23 -26.73
N THR A 80 9.82 -6.30 -27.50
CA THR A 80 11.26 -6.27 -27.79
C THR A 80 12.09 -5.99 -26.53
N ASP A 81 11.67 -5.01 -25.72
CA ASP A 81 12.38 -4.66 -24.50
C ASP A 81 12.18 -5.72 -23.41
N GLY A 82 11.00 -6.35 -23.37
CA GLY A 82 10.70 -7.46 -22.46
C GLY A 82 11.57 -8.67 -22.73
N ASN A 83 11.71 -9.07 -24.00
CA ASN A 83 12.58 -10.16 -24.41
C ASN A 83 14.06 -9.84 -24.16
N GLY A 84 14.48 -8.59 -24.41
CA GLY A 84 15.83 -8.11 -24.08
C GLY A 84 16.12 -8.21 -22.58
N PHE A 85 15.20 -7.75 -21.74
CA PHE A 85 15.29 -7.84 -20.28
C PHE A 85 15.43 -9.29 -19.81
N LEU A 86 14.58 -10.20 -20.29
CA LEU A 86 14.63 -11.61 -19.90
C LEU A 86 15.97 -12.26 -20.25
N ASN A 87 16.51 -11.96 -21.43
CA ASN A 87 17.80 -12.47 -21.89
C ASN A 87 18.96 -11.98 -21.01
N GLU A 88 18.98 -10.69 -20.66
CA GLU A 88 20.01 -10.15 -19.76
C GLU A 88 19.91 -10.71 -18.33
N VAL A 89 18.70 -10.84 -17.78
CA VAL A 89 18.48 -11.47 -16.46
C VAL A 89 18.96 -12.92 -16.45
N GLN A 90 18.74 -13.65 -17.54
CA GLN A 90 19.21 -15.02 -17.70
C GLN A 90 20.74 -15.10 -17.79
N LYS A 91 21.38 -14.23 -18.59
CA LYS A 91 22.85 -14.15 -18.69
C LYS A 91 23.53 -13.85 -17.35
N LEU A 92 22.87 -13.10 -16.47
CA LEU A 92 23.34 -12.81 -15.11
C LEU A 92 23.15 -13.99 -14.13
N GLY A 93 22.59 -15.12 -14.58
CA GLY A 93 22.38 -16.33 -13.77
C GLY A 93 21.13 -16.30 -12.90
N PHE A 94 20.19 -15.38 -13.16
CA PHE A 94 18.93 -15.29 -12.42
C PHE A 94 17.78 -16.03 -13.11
N ASP A 95 18.00 -17.30 -13.47
CA ASP A 95 17.06 -18.11 -14.28
C ASP A 95 15.64 -18.18 -13.68
N LYS A 96 15.54 -18.26 -12.34
CA LYS A 96 14.25 -18.26 -11.63
C LYS A 96 13.50 -16.94 -11.77
N ALA A 97 14.21 -15.82 -11.73
CA ALA A 97 13.62 -14.49 -11.88
C ALA A 97 13.17 -14.26 -13.33
N ALA A 98 13.98 -14.69 -14.32
CA ALA A 98 13.60 -14.66 -15.72
C ALA A 98 12.35 -15.52 -15.99
N SER A 99 12.29 -16.72 -15.42
CA SER A 99 11.13 -17.60 -15.54
C SER A 99 9.87 -16.98 -14.92
N ALA A 100 9.97 -16.44 -13.69
CA ALA A 100 8.84 -15.79 -13.01
C ALA A 100 8.34 -14.53 -13.76
N ALA A 101 9.26 -13.74 -14.33
CA ALA A 101 8.90 -12.57 -15.14
C ALA A 101 8.19 -12.97 -16.44
N SER A 102 8.68 -14.00 -17.13
CA SER A 102 8.02 -14.56 -18.32
C SER A 102 6.61 -15.08 -18.02
N GLU A 103 6.44 -15.81 -16.92
CA GLU A 103 5.13 -16.27 -16.46
C GLU A 103 4.17 -15.11 -16.12
N ALA A 104 4.66 -14.07 -15.46
CA ALA A 104 3.86 -12.90 -15.11
C ALA A 104 3.35 -12.17 -16.37
N VAL A 105 4.16 -12.08 -17.42
CA VAL A 105 3.76 -11.53 -18.72
C VAL A 105 2.64 -12.37 -19.33
N ILE A 106 2.79 -13.70 -19.38
CA ILE A 106 1.76 -14.61 -19.93
C ILE A 106 0.45 -14.52 -19.15
N ARG A 107 0.49 -14.51 -17.82
CA ARG A 107 -0.71 -14.37 -16.97
C ARG A 107 -1.44 -13.06 -17.23
N ARG A 108 -0.71 -11.96 -17.40
CA ARG A 108 -1.27 -10.64 -17.72
C ARG A 108 -1.97 -10.65 -19.09
N TRP A 109 -1.39 -11.30 -20.10
CA TRP A 109 -2.01 -11.45 -21.42
C TRP A 109 -3.34 -12.21 -21.36
N LEU A 110 -3.39 -13.32 -20.61
CA LEU A 110 -4.60 -14.13 -20.46
C LEU A 110 -5.72 -13.37 -19.73
N GLN A 111 -5.38 -12.61 -18.67
CA GLN A 111 -6.34 -11.77 -17.96
C GLN A 111 -6.93 -10.67 -18.86
N ASN A 112 -6.11 -10.04 -19.70
CA ASN A 112 -6.56 -8.99 -20.63
C ASN A 112 -7.44 -9.55 -21.76
N GLN A 113 -7.16 -10.77 -22.26
CA GLN A 113 -8.02 -11.40 -23.28
C GLN A 113 -9.41 -11.76 -22.73
N GLN A 114 -9.52 -12.10 -21.45
CA GLN A 114 -10.79 -12.41 -20.81
C GLN A 114 -11.65 -11.15 -20.58
N SER A 115 -11.02 -10.01 -20.24
CA SER A 115 -11.72 -8.73 -20.18
C SER A 115 -12.18 -8.23 -21.57
N ASP A 116 -11.37 -8.41 -22.62
CA ASP A 116 -11.74 -8.00 -23.98
C ASP A 116 -12.86 -8.86 -24.59
N ASN A 117 -12.97 -10.13 -24.20
CA ASN A 117 -14.08 -11.00 -24.62
C ASN A 117 -15.41 -10.69 -23.91
N LEU A 118 -15.39 -10.11 -22.70
CA LEU A 118 -16.60 -9.67 -22.01
C LEU A 118 -17.17 -8.36 -22.59
N VAL A 119 -16.34 -7.53 -23.21
CA VAL A 119 -16.77 -6.29 -23.92
C VAL A 119 -17.37 -6.59 -25.30
N LYS A 120 -17.22 -7.82 -25.81
CA LYS A 120 -17.73 -8.26 -27.13
C LYS A 120 -19.02 -9.09 -27.09
N LEU A 121 -19.69 -9.21 -25.94
CA LEU A 121 -21.04 -9.79 -25.94
C LEU A 121 -22.01 -8.83 -26.65
N PRO A 122 -22.71 -9.25 -27.72
CA PRO A 122 -23.70 -8.39 -28.35
C PRO A 122 -24.78 -8.07 -27.31
N ILE A 123 -25.00 -6.78 -27.08
CA ILE A 123 -26.17 -6.29 -26.36
C ILE A 123 -27.37 -6.82 -27.17
N ALA A 124 -28.06 -7.83 -26.65
CA ALA A 124 -29.25 -8.36 -27.31
C ALA A 124 -30.24 -7.19 -27.47
N PRO A 125 -30.76 -6.91 -28.67
CA PRO A 125 -31.76 -5.87 -28.82
C PRO A 125 -32.98 -6.31 -28.03
N SER A 126 -33.33 -5.48 -27.04
CA SER A 126 -34.52 -5.62 -26.21
C SER A 126 -35.72 -5.90 -27.10
N PHE A 127 -36.31 -7.09 -26.96
CA PHE A 127 -37.60 -7.39 -27.56
C PHE A 127 -38.62 -6.42 -26.94
N PHE A 128 -39.09 -5.49 -27.77
CA PHE A 128 -40.33 -4.75 -27.57
C PHE A 128 -41.48 -5.77 -27.52
N ILE A 129 -42.19 -5.81 -26.39
CA ILE A 129 -43.61 -6.20 -26.33
C ILE A 129 -44.29 -5.18 -25.43
#